data_AF-A0A2R6KTE0-F1
#
_entry.id   AF-A0A2R6KTE0-F1
#
_cell.length_a   1.000
_cell.length_b   1.000
_cell.length_c   1.000
_cell.angle_alpha   90.00
_cell.angle_beta   90.00
_cell.angle_gamma   90.00
#
_symmetry.space_group_name_H-M   'P 1'
#
loop_
_entity.id
_entity.type
_entity.pdbx_description
1 polymer ?
#
loop_
_entity_poly.entity_id
_entity_poly.type
_entity_poly.pdbx_seq_one_letter_code
_entity_poly.pdbx_strand_id
1 'polypeptide(L)'
;MEVDCEGCAGCCLDWRTLAPEGVDHGHERRGEYRPLDDIDNLVPLSRDEVRAFLDAGHGGALVARLFRMTDGPSVSVGGVDVAAVRGRPAFLVGLRKVPKPVAPFDTDAHWLPSCVFLDPETLQCRIHGSDLYPETCSTYPGDNLALDAETECERVERVRGGDRLLDDDPLDDAGPVIGPGSIGARVFVHPEPDRIEEAVERLAAGEATRADHAEFVGVAAASSPGTLLVDDDRHERARKRALDGESWVDDAIAEWSARVAEWSARVAEEAPDPTAAT
;
A
#
# COMPACT_ATOMS: atom_id res chain seq x y z
N MET A 1 19.78 -17.04 -1.63
CA MET A 1 19.18 -15.75 -1.26
C MET A 1 20.08 -15.06 -0.24
N GLU A 2 20.71 -13.95 -0.59
CA GLU A 2 21.12 -12.94 0.40
C GLU A 2 19.92 -11.99 0.44
N VAL A 3 18.94 -12.30 1.28
CA VAL A 3 18.02 -11.28 1.77
C VAL A 3 18.96 -10.48 2.66
N ASP A 4 19.51 -9.39 2.16
CA ASP A 4 20.12 -8.40 3.02
C ASP A 4 19.13 -7.25 2.98
N CYS A 5 18.71 -6.73 4.14
CA CYS A 5 17.69 -5.67 4.18
C CYS A 5 18.07 -4.40 3.43
N GLU A 6 19.33 -4.27 3.02
CA GLU A 6 19.79 -3.23 2.10
C GLU A 6 19.14 -3.42 0.71
N GLY A 7 18.00 -2.75 0.49
CA GLY A 7 17.25 -2.78 -0.78
C GLY A 7 16.16 -3.85 -0.89
N CYS A 8 15.82 -4.54 0.20
CA CYS A 8 15.01 -5.77 0.22
C CYS A 8 13.49 -5.60 -0.05
N ALA A 9 12.91 -6.68 -0.59
CA ALA A 9 11.50 -6.90 -0.92
C ALA A 9 10.60 -7.35 0.25
N GLY A 10 11.12 -7.48 1.47
CA GLY A 10 10.40 -8.05 2.62
C GLY A 10 9.06 -7.35 2.90
N CYS A 11 9.05 -6.03 3.05
CA CYS A 11 7.81 -5.24 3.18
C CYS A 11 7.06 -5.06 1.85
N CYS A 12 7.73 -5.28 0.72
CA CYS A 12 7.15 -5.09 -0.62
C CYS A 12 6.19 -6.22 -1.01
N LEU A 13 6.33 -7.42 -0.45
CA LEU A 13 5.50 -8.58 -0.76
C LEU A 13 4.33 -8.72 0.23
N ASP A 14 3.22 -9.29 -0.22
CA ASP A 14 2.18 -9.82 0.66
C ASP A 14 2.47 -11.31 0.90
N TRP A 15 2.97 -11.62 2.08
CA TRP A 15 3.37 -12.97 2.46
C TRP A 15 2.20 -13.85 2.90
N ARG A 16 1.00 -13.28 3.09
CA ARG A 16 -0.16 -14.02 3.60
C ARG A 16 -0.54 -15.18 2.68
N THR A 17 -0.29 -15.08 1.38
CA THR A 17 -0.57 -16.16 0.42
C THR A 17 0.39 -17.36 0.57
N LEU A 18 1.58 -17.16 1.16
CA LEU A 18 2.57 -18.22 1.39
C LEU A 18 2.58 -18.72 2.84
N ALA A 19 1.79 -18.10 3.70
CA ALA A 19 1.62 -18.46 5.09
C ALA A 19 1.10 -19.89 5.26
N PRO A 20 1.66 -20.68 6.20
CA PRO A 20 1.01 -21.91 6.66
C PRO A 20 -0.39 -21.62 7.23
N GLU A 21 -1.34 -22.52 7.00
CA GLU A 21 -2.68 -22.42 7.58
C GLU A 21 -2.61 -22.30 9.12
N GLY A 22 -3.36 -21.35 9.68
CA GLY A 22 -3.48 -21.16 11.13
C GLY A 22 -2.45 -20.23 11.78
N VAL A 23 -1.51 -19.66 11.01
CA VAL A 23 -0.62 -18.59 11.50
C VAL A 23 -1.26 -17.23 11.22
N ASP A 24 -1.30 -16.33 12.21
CA ASP A 24 -1.85 -14.98 12.04
C ASP A 24 -0.83 -14.05 11.39
N HIS A 25 -1.00 -13.83 10.08
CA HIS A 25 -0.17 -12.93 9.27
C HIS A 25 -0.79 -11.55 9.04
N GLY A 26 -2.01 -11.28 9.52
CA GLY A 26 -2.75 -10.04 9.28
C GLY A 26 -2.48 -8.95 10.30
N HIS A 27 -1.24 -8.74 10.73
CA HIS A 27 -0.91 -7.88 11.87
C HIS A 27 -1.33 -6.41 11.67
N GLU A 28 -1.23 -5.87 10.46
CA GLU A 28 -1.72 -4.53 10.10
C GLU A 28 -3.23 -4.38 10.17
N ARG A 29 -3.95 -5.50 10.16
CA ARG A 29 -5.38 -5.50 10.37
C ARG A 29 -5.72 -5.57 11.84
N ARG A 30 -4.78 -5.80 12.76
CA ARG A 30 -5.06 -5.79 14.21
C ARG A 30 -5.36 -4.35 14.66
N GLY A 31 -6.14 -4.23 15.72
CA GLY A 31 -6.54 -2.93 16.27
C GLY A 31 -7.91 -2.43 15.83
N GLU A 32 -8.18 -1.18 16.17
CA GLU A 32 -9.47 -0.49 15.98
C GLU A 32 -9.68 -0.04 14.53
N TYR A 33 -8.61 0.41 13.88
CA TYR A 33 -8.63 0.90 12.50
C TYR A 33 -8.49 -0.26 11.52
N ARG A 34 -9.60 -0.67 10.87
CA ARG A 34 -9.60 -1.79 9.91
C ARG A 34 -9.55 -1.27 8.48
N PRO A 35 -8.48 -1.52 7.69
CA PRO A 35 -8.41 -1.07 6.30
C PRO A 35 -9.62 -1.56 5.48
N LEU A 36 -10.14 -0.72 4.60
CA LEU A 36 -11.18 -1.11 3.63
C LEU A 36 -10.60 -1.92 2.45
N ASP A 37 -9.35 -1.67 2.09
CA ASP A 37 -8.65 -2.40 1.04
C ASP A 37 -8.07 -3.72 1.55
N ASP A 38 -7.60 -4.55 0.59
CA ASP A 38 -6.90 -5.81 0.90
C ASP A 38 -5.37 -5.72 0.78
N ILE A 39 -4.78 -4.51 0.74
CA ILE A 39 -3.33 -4.36 0.60
C ILE A 39 -2.67 -4.71 1.94
N ASP A 40 -1.72 -5.63 1.93
CA ASP A 40 -0.83 -5.86 3.08
C ASP A 40 0.34 -4.87 3.01
N ASN A 41 0.84 -4.37 4.13
CA ASN A 41 1.99 -3.46 4.25
C ASN A 41 1.95 -2.29 3.27
N LEU A 42 0.91 -1.48 3.40
CA LEU A 42 0.84 -0.21 2.65
C LEU A 42 2.00 0.66 3.08
N VAL A 43 2.75 1.17 2.09
CA VAL A 43 3.79 2.18 2.31
C VAL A 43 3.11 3.55 2.31
N PRO A 44 2.79 4.16 3.47
CA PRO A 44 2.20 5.50 3.51
C PRO A 44 3.20 6.54 3.02
N LEU A 45 2.69 7.49 2.25
CA LEU A 45 3.43 8.61 1.70
C LEU A 45 3.02 9.91 2.38
N SER A 46 3.99 10.78 2.54
CA SER A 46 3.76 12.18 2.86
C SER A 46 3.16 12.94 1.68
N ARG A 47 2.59 14.10 1.96
CA ARG A 47 2.08 15.05 0.96
C ARG A 47 3.12 15.37 -0.11
N ASP A 48 4.37 15.57 0.31
CA ASP A 48 5.43 16.00 -0.58
C ASP A 48 5.93 14.85 -1.46
N GLU A 49 5.96 13.61 -0.93
CA GLU A 49 6.18 12.41 -1.74
C GLU A 49 5.03 12.21 -2.74
N VAL A 50 3.77 12.34 -2.32
CA VAL A 50 2.61 12.28 -3.24
C VAL A 50 2.77 13.27 -4.39
N ARG A 51 3.19 14.51 -4.10
CA ARG A 51 3.46 15.52 -5.14
C ARG A 51 4.61 15.10 -6.05
N ALA A 52 5.70 14.58 -5.50
CA ALA A 52 6.84 14.13 -6.28
C ALA A 52 6.46 12.99 -7.25
N PHE A 53 5.68 12.00 -6.79
CA PHE A 53 5.15 10.95 -7.66
C PHE A 53 4.26 11.50 -8.78
N LEU A 54 3.39 12.47 -8.47
CA LEU A 54 2.55 13.11 -9.49
C LEU A 54 3.36 13.93 -10.49
N ASP A 55 4.38 14.66 -10.05
CA ASP A 55 5.26 15.44 -10.92
C ASP A 55 6.11 14.53 -11.82
N ALA A 56 6.44 13.32 -11.35
CA ALA A 56 7.11 12.28 -12.13
C ALA A 56 6.15 11.48 -13.05
N GLY A 57 4.85 11.75 -13.04
CA GLY A 57 3.86 11.06 -13.87
C GLY A 57 3.41 9.69 -13.33
N HIS A 58 3.82 9.31 -12.12
CA HIS A 58 3.52 8.02 -11.49
C HIS A 58 2.18 8.00 -10.74
N GLY A 59 1.17 8.70 -11.25
CA GLY A 59 -0.17 8.74 -10.63
C GLY A 59 -0.80 7.35 -10.45
N GLY A 60 -0.58 6.43 -11.40
CA GLY A 60 -1.07 5.05 -11.34
C GLY A 60 -0.43 4.18 -10.25
N ALA A 61 0.69 4.64 -9.65
CA ALA A 61 1.36 3.97 -8.53
C ALA A 61 0.67 4.23 -7.18
N LEU A 62 -0.18 5.26 -7.10
CA LEU A 62 -0.74 5.75 -5.85
C LEU A 62 -2.13 5.19 -5.59
N VAL A 63 -2.37 4.77 -4.34
CA VAL A 63 -3.68 4.29 -3.87
C VAL A 63 -4.04 4.95 -2.55
N ALA A 64 -5.34 5.03 -2.29
CA ALA A 64 -5.89 5.55 -1.05
C ALA A 64 -6.36 4.41 -0.15
N ARG A 65 -6.16 4.57 1.15
CA ARG A 65 -6.64 3.67 2.20
C ARG A 65 -7.51 4.42 3.18
N LEU A 66 -8.73 3.94 3.35
CA LEU A 66 -9.63 4.32 4.45
C LEU A 66 -9.74 3.17 5.44
N PHE A 67 -10.22 3.50 6.64
CA PHE A 67 -10.36 2.54 7.73
C PHE A 67 -11.82 2.49 8.17
N ARG A 68 -12.41 1.30 8.13
CA ARG A 68 -13.68 1.02 8.81
C ARG A 68 -13.49 1.12 10.31
N MET A 69 -14.46 1.75 10.97
CA MET A 69 -14.51 1.87 12.43
C MET A 69 -15.73 1.14 12.97
N THR A 70 -15.54 0.44 14.09
CA THR A 70 -16.62 -0.16 14.87
C THR A 70 -16.85 0.55 16.20
N ASP A 71 -15.82 1.25 16.69
CA ASP A 71 -15.83 2.09 17.88
C ASP A 71 -15.02 3.36 17.56
N GLY A 72 -15.12 4.41 18.37
CA GLY A 72 -14.36 5.64 18.20
C GLY A 72 -14.92 6.65 17.18
N PRO A 73 -14.18 7.74 16.90
CA PRO A 73 -14.64 8.81 15.99
C PRO A 73 -14.76 8.33 14.54
N SER A 74 -15.99 8.32 14.02
CA SER A 74 -16.30 7.91 12.65
C SER A 74 -17.31 8.83 11.97
N VAL A 75 -17.46 8.66 10.66
CA VAL A 75 -18.50 9.28 9.83
C VAL A 75 -18.98 8.25 8.81
N SER A 76 -20.28 8.22 8.55
CA SER A 76 -20.87 7.32 7.57
C SER A 76 -20.76 7.91 6.16
N VAL A 77 -20.20 7.15 5.23
CA VAL A 77 -20.01 7.53 3.82
C VAL A 77 -20.31 6.32 2.94
N GLY A 78 -21.28 6.43 2.02
CA GLY A 78 -21.68 5.28 1.19
C GLY A 78 -22.12 4.06 2.01
N GLY A 79 -22.78 4.30 3.16
CA GLY A 79 -23.18 3.23 4.08
C GLY A 79 -22.03 2.54 4.84
N VAL A 80 -20.80 3.06 4.76
CA VAL A 80 -19.63 2.55 5.48
C VAL A 80 -19.20 3.57 6.53
N ASP A 81 -19.12 3.13 7.80
CA ASP A 81 -18.59 3.97 8.87
C ASP A 81 -17.07 3.97 8.83
N VAL A 82 -16.50 5.10 8.40
CA VAL A 82 -15.05 5.29 8.24
C VAL A 82 -14.47 6.19 9.31
N ALA A 83 -13.19 6.00 9.62
CA ALA A 83 -12.45 6.82 10.58
C ALA A 83 -12.57 8.31 10.23
N ALA A 84 -12.76 9.14 11.26
CA ALA A 84 -13.06 10.55 11.05
C ALA A 84 -12.24 11.48 11.93
N VAL A 85 -11.86 12.61 11.35
CA VAL A 85 -11.32 13.76 12.07
C VAL A 85 -12.31 14.92 11.93
N ARG A 86 -12.87 15.38 13.06
CA ARG A 86 -13.88 16.45 13.07
C ARG A 86 -15.07 16.16 12.15
N GLY A 87 -15.53 14.91 12.14
CA GLY A 87 -16.68 14.47 11.33
C GLY A 87 -16.40 14.35 9.83
N ARG A 88 -15.12 14.35 9.42
CA ARG A 88 -14.72 14.19 8.02
C ARG A 88 -13.86 12.94 7.82
N PRO A 89 -14.01 12.21 6.70
CA PRO A 89 -13.29 10.96 6.44
C PRO A 89 -11.78 11.14 6.46
N ALA A 90 -11.09 10.37 7.29
CA ALA A 90 -9.65 10.33 7.37
C ALA A 90 -9.09 9.16 6.52
N PHE A 91 -7.98 9.40 5.85
CA PHE A 91 -7.38 8.44 4.93
C PHE A 91 -5.86 8.60 4.83
N LEU A 92 -5.22 7.56 4.27
CA LEU A 92 -3.81 7.58 3.87
C LEU A 92 -3.71 7.46 2.35
N VAL A 93 -2.59 7.93 1.80
CA VAL A 93 -2.17 7.62 0.42
C VAL A 93 -0.87 6.83 0.52
N GLY A 94 -0.76 5.78 -0.28
CA GLY A 94 0.43 4.94 -0.31
C GLY A 94 0.67 4.27 -1.66
N LEU A 95 1.68 3.40 -1.68
CA LEU A 95 2.05 2.67 -2.90
C LEU A 95 1.16 1.45 -3.15
N ARG A 96 0.76 1.29 -4.41
CA ARG A 96 -0.05 0.16 -4.87
C ARG A 96 0.72 -1.16 -4.80
N LYS A 97 0.01 -2.24 -4.46
CA LYS A 97 0.45 -3.62 -4.73
C LYS A 97 -0.26 -4.18 -5.96
N VAL A 98 0.48 -4.89 -6.80
CA VAL A 98 -0.03 -5.61 -7.98
C VAL A 98 0.49 -7.04 -7.99
N PRO A 99 -0.27 -8.01 -8.52
CA PRO A 99 0.18 -9.40 -8.58
C PRO A 99 1.41 -9.54 -9.47
N LYS A 100 2.50 -10.10 -8.97
CA LYS A 100 3.73 -10.37 -9.72
C LYS A 100 4.21 -11.80 -9.50
N PRO A 101 4.83 -12.45 -10.51
CA PRO A 101 5.33 -13.81 -10.38
C PRO A 101 6.70 -13.76 -9.68
N VAL A 102 6.70 -13.85 -8.36
CA VAL A 102 7.92 -13.78 -7.55
C VAL A 102 8.33 -15.17 -7.11
N ALA A 103 9.63 -15.45 -7.19
CA ALA A 103 10.23 -16.72 -6.80
C ALA A 103 11.09 -16.54 -5.54
N PRO A 104 10.48 -16.39 -4.35
CA PRO A 104 11.24 -16.21 -3.12
C PRO A 104 11.94 -17.52 -2.71
N PHE A 105 13.15 -17.43 -2.18
CA PHE A 105 13.91 -18.55 -1.57
C PHE A 105 14.17 -19.74 -2.51
N ASP A 106 14.50 -19.48 -3.79
CA ASP A 106 14.78 -20.54 -4.78
C ASP A 106 13.59 -21.51 -4.99
N THR A 107 12.36 -21.03 -4.74
CA THR A 107 11.11 -21.75 -5.03
C THR A 107 10.58 -21.41 -6.43
N ASP A 108 9.61 -22.17 -6.90
CA ASP A 108 8.88 -21.82 -8.13
C ASP A 108 8.17 -20.46 -7.97
N ALA A 109 8.01 -19.73 -9.08
CA ALA A 109 7.35 -18.43 -9.05
C ALA A 109 5.88 -18.54 -8.63
N HIS A 110 5.49 -17.73 -7.65
CA HIS A 110 4.12 -17.59 -7.19
C HIS A 110 3.60 -16.19 -7.52
N TRP A 111 2.34 -16.09 -7.91
CA TRP A 111 1.68 -14.80 -8.11
C TRP A 111 1.33 -14.18 -6.76
N LEU A 112 2.14 -13.22 -6.31
CA LEU A 112 1.94 -12.54 -5.02
C LEU A 112 1.64 -11.05 -5.23
N PRO A 113 0.71 -10.45 -4.45
CA PRO A 113 0.61 -9.00 -4.37
C PRO A 113 1.94 -8.40 -3.95
N SER A 114 2.48 -7.53 -4.79
CA SER A 114 3.83 -7.00 -4.66
C SER A 114 3.84 -5.50 -4.93
N CYS A 115 4.66 -4.73 -4.21
CA CYS A 115 4.84 -3.30 -4.45
C CYS A 115 5.06 -3.04 -5.95
N VAL A 116 4.40 -2.01 -6.48
CA VAL A 116 4.43 -1.70 -7.91
C VAL A 116 5.85 -1.46 -8.46
N PHE A 117 6.78 -1.01 -7.63
CA PHE A 117 8.19 -0.78 -8.00
C PHE A 117 9.12 -1.99 -7.81
N LEU A 118 8.64 -3.08 -7.21
CA LEU A 118 9.44 -4.29 -7.04
C LEU A 118 9.69 -4.96 -8.39
N ASP A 119 10.94 -5.22 -8.72
CA ASP A 119 11.29 -6.06 -9.85
C ASP A 119 11.14 -7.54 -9.46
N PRO A 120 10.28 -8.35 -10.12
CA PRO A 120 10.02 -9.72 -9.69
C PRO A 120 11.15 -10.70 -10.02
N GLU A 121 12.08 -10.35 -10.91
CA GLU A 121 13.21 -11.19 -11.29
C GLU A 121 14.39 -10.97 -10.34
N THR A 122 14.70 -9.71 -10.06
CA THR A 122 15.83 -9.33 -9.20
C THR A 122 15.45 -9.18 -7.72
N LEU A 123 14.15 -9.05 -7.42
CA LEU A 123 13.61 -8.73 -6.10
C LEU A 123 14.14 -7.41 -5.52
N GLN A 124 14.55 -6.49 -6.40
CA GLN A 124 15.07 -5.17 -6.02
C GLN A 124 14.04 -4.08 -6.33
N CYS A 125 14.04 -3.02 -5.52
CA CYS A 125 13.21 -1.85 -5.79
C CYS A 125 13.80 -1.03 -6.94
N ARG A 126 13.02 -0.82 -8.01
CA ARG A 126 13.47 -0.09 -9.22
C ARG A 126 13.73 1.40 -9.00
N ILE A 127 13.24 1.95 -7.90
CA ILE A 127 13.43 3.36 -7.52
C ILE A 127 14.37 3.52 -6.33
N HIS A 128 15.04 2.45 -5.89
CA HIS A 128 16.01 2.51 -4.80
C HIS A 128 17.13 3.50 -5.10
N GLY A 129 17.48 4.35 -4.13
CA GLY A 129 18.50 5.39 -4.28
C GLY A 129 18.10 6.57 -5.17
N SER A 130 16.85 6.63 -5.64
CA SER A 130 16.32 7.80 -6.35
C SER A 130 15.64 8.79 -5.40
N ASP A 131 15.42 10.02 -5.85
CA ASP A 131 14.68 11.05 -5.10
C ASP A 131 13.19 10.67 -4.87
N LEU A 132 12.68 9.66 -5.58
CA LEU A 132 11.33 9.12 -5.40
C LEU A 132 11.26 7.97 -4.39
N TYR A 133 12.41 7.50 -3.89
CA TYR A 133 12.43 6.42 -2.90
C TYR A 133 11.77 6.88 -1.60
N PRO A 134 10.66 6.26 -1.15
CA PRO A 134 9.93 6.77 0.01
C PRO A 134 10.74 6.75 1.30
N GLU A 135 10.55 7.77 2.14
CA GLU A 135 11.17 7.88 3.46
C GLU A 135 10.84 6.64 4.30
N THR A 136 9.56 6.23 4.30
CA THR A 136 9.08 5.02 5.00
C THR A 136 9.82 3.74 4.54
N CYS A 137 10.27 3.67 3.29
CA CYS A 137 11.06 2.53 2.81
C CYS A 137 12.52 2.62 3.27
N SER A 138 13.09 3.83 3.35
CA SER A 138 14.48 4.05 3.78
C SER A 138 14.73 3.87 5.28
N THR A 139 13.71 4.10 6.12
CA THR A 139 13.82 3.97 7.58
C THR A 139 13.39 2.60 8.09
N TYR A 140 12.84 1.75 7.21
CA TYR A 140 12.48 0.37 7.52
C TYR A 140 13.72 -0.54 7.47
N PRO A 141 13.88 -1.52 8.39
CA PRO A 141 13.00 -1.86 9.52
C PRO A 141 13.25 -1.06 10.81
N GLY A 142 14.21 -0.12 10.82
CA GLY A 142 14.65 0.61 12.01
C GLY A 142 13.53 1.25 12.83
N ASP A 143 12.53 1.86 12.20
CA ASP A 143 11.39 2.46 12.91
C ASP A 143 10.58 1.43 13.73
N ASN A 144 10.39 0.21 13.20
CA ASN A 144 9.68 -0.85 13.92
C ASN A 144 10.50 -1.34 15.10
N LEU A 145 11.82 -1.52 14.92
CA LEU A 145 12.73 -1.92 15.99
C LEU A 145 12.77 -0.87 17.12
N ALA A 146 12.81 0.42 16.78
CA ALA A 146 12.75 1.52 17.75
C ALA A 146 11.44 1.53 18.57
N LEU A 147 10.36 0.99 18.00
CA LEU A 147 9.05 0.86 18.63
C LEU A 147 8.83 -0.47 19.35
N ASP A 148 9.84 -1.34 19.41
CA ASP A 148 9.73 -2.73 19.91
C ASP A 148 8.58 -3.49 19.21
N ALA A 149 8.42 -3.22 17.90
CA ALA A 149 7.41 -3.81 17.05
C ALA A 149 8.06 -4.83 16.11
N GLU A 150 7.42 -5.99 15.98
CA GLU A 150 7.88 -7.06 15.08
C GLU A 150 7.92 -6.57 13.62
N THR A 151 9.00 -6.93 12.93
CA THR A 151 9.25 -6.65 11.51
C THR A 151 8.88 -7.84 10.61
N GLU A 152 8.67 -7.59 9.31
CA GLU A 152 8.54 -8.68 8.32
C GLU A 152 9.81 -9.51 8.25
N CYS A 153 10.96 -8.87 8.43
CA CYS A 153 12.28 -9.49 8.40
C CYS A 153 12.40 -10.57 9.48
N GLU A 154 12.05 -10.23 10.73
CA GLU A 154 12.03 -11.19 11.84
C GLU A 154 11.05 -12.36 11.61
N ARG A 155 9.95 -12.14 10.89
CA ARG A 155 8.99 -13.21 10.57
C ARG A 155 9.50 -14.14 9.49
N VAL A 156 10.06 -13.59 8.42
CA VAL A 156 10.68 -14.36 7.35
C VAL A 156 11.80 -15.23 7.93
N GLU A 157 12.66 -14.65 8.76
CA GLU A 157 13.71 -15.37 9.50
C GLU A 157 13.14 -16.51 10.33
N ARG A 158 12.06 -16.27 11.09
CA ARG A 158 11.46 -17.29 11.95
C ARG A 158 10.93 -18.49 11.20
N VAL A 159 10.37 -18.28 10.00
CA VAL A 159 9.76 -19.35 9.20
C VAL A 159 10.79 -20.09 8.33
N ARG A 160 11.85 -19.40 7.86
CA ARG A 160 12.76 -19.94 6.83
C ARG A 160 14.24 -20.01 7.23
N GLY A 161 14.68 -19.31 8.29
CA GLY A 161 16.09 -19.19 8.71
C GLY A 161 16.91 -18.27 7.78
N GLY A 162 18.11 -17.83 8.23
CA GLY A 162 19.02 -16.98 7.47
C GLY A 162 20.09 -16.28 8.32
N ASP A 163 21.08 -15.65 7.68
CA ASP A 163 21.96 -14.67 8.31
C ASP A 163 21.15 -13.41 8.67
N ARG A 164 21.53 -12.75 9.77
CA ARG A 164 20.76 -11.69 10.41
C ARG A 164 20.46 -10.56 9.42
N LEU A 165 19.20 -10.36 9.09
CA LEU A 165 18.73 -9.35 8.13
C LEU A 165 18.80 -7.93 8.69
N LEU A 166 19.30 -7.76 9.90
CA LEU A 166 19.23 -6.51 10.66
C LEU A 166 20.65 -6.03 10.92
N ASP A 167 20.97 -4.82 10.45
CA ASP A 167 21.88 -3.98 11.22
C ASP A 167 21.05 -3.49 12.40
N ASP A 168 21.40 -3.95 13.60
CA ASP A 168 20.61 -3.87 14.84
C ASP A 168 20.38 -2.44 15.34
N ASP A 169 21.11 -1.45 14.82
CA ASP A 169 21.04 -0.09 15.31
C ASP A 169 19.97 0.69 14.52
N PRO A 170 18.80 1.01 15.13
CA PRO A 170 17.90 1.98 14.53
C PRO A 170 18.69 3.26 14.28
N LEU A 171 18.40 3.92 13.14
CA LEU A 171 18.99 5.23 12.86
C LEU A 171 18.74 6.16 14.06
N ASP A 172 19.72 7.02 14.38
CA ASP A 172 19.63 7.93 15.55
C ASP A 172 18.39 8.85 15.53
N ASP A 173 17.72 8.98 14.38
CA ASP A 173 16.49 9.75 14.15
C ASP A 173 15.23 8.90 13.87
N ALA A 174 15.30 7.57 13.99
CA ALA A 174 14.15 6.68 13.87
C ALA A 174 13.13 7.00 14.97
N GLY A 175 11.89 7.32 14.57
CA GLY A 175 10.86 7.77 15.50
C GLY A 175 9.48 7.74 14.86
N PRO A 176 8.41 7.44 15.63
CA PRO A 176 7.07 7.34 15.07
C PRO A 176 6.64 8.66 14.44
N VAL A 177 6.41 8.64 13.14
CA VAL A 177 6.08 9.81 12.31
C VAL A 177 4.64 10.32 12.55
N ILE A 178 3.88 9.67 13.43
CA ILE A 178 2.48 9.97 13.70
C ILE A 178 2.35 10.82 14.98
N GLY A 179 2.52 12.13 14.82
CA GLY A 179 2.18 13.14 15.83
C GLY A 179 1.06 14.08 15.35
N PRO A 180 0.63 15.08 16.14
CA PRO A 180 -0.38 16.07 15.71
C PRO A 180 -0.05 16.81 14.40
N GLY A 181 1.24 16.90 14.04
CA GLY A 181 1.70 17.45 12.76
C GLY A 181 1.47 16.53 11.55
N SER A 182 1.04 15.28 11.75
CA SER A 182 0.77 14.32 10.66
C SER A 182 -0.48 14.68 9.86
N ILE A 183 -1.44 15.42 10.44
CA ILE A 183 -2.65 15.86 9.74
C ILE A 183 -2.26 16.80 8.59
N GLY A 184 -2.73 16.49 7.39
CA GLY A 184 -2.41 17.23 6.16
C GLY A 184 -0.97 17.04 5.65
N ALA A 185 -0.15 16.24 6.36
CA ALA A 185 1.21 15.89 5.98
C ALA A 185 1.36 14.41 5.59
N ARG A 186 0.68 13.50 6.29
CA ARG A 186 0.66 12.04 6.05
C ARG A 186 -0.73 11.43 6.27
N VAL A 187 -1.49 11.95 7.24
CA VAL A 187 -2.90 11.63 7.45
C VAL A 187 -3.75 12.72 6.81
N PHE A 188 -4.58 12.36 5.84
CA PHE A 188 -5.39 13.31 5.09
C PHE A 188 -6.85 13.22 5.47
N VAL A 189 -7.61 14.28 5.19
CA VAL A 189 -9.01 14.38 5.57
C VAL A 189 -9.81 14.91 4.39
N HIS A 190 -10.77 14.13 3.90
CA HIS A 190 -11.59 14.53 2.76
C HIS A 190 -12.55 15.65 3.15
N PRO A 191 -12.59 16.79 2.43
CA PRO A 191 -13.40 17.94 2.83
C PRO A 191 -14.90 17.72 2.63
N GLU A 192 -15.29 16.91 1.66
CA GLU A 192 -16.68 16.72 1.21
C GLU A 192 -17.04 15.22 1.19
N PRO A 193 -17.64 14.66 2.25
CA PRO A 193 -17.93 13.22 2.33
C PRO A 193 -18.86 12.72 1.21
N ASP A 194 -19.87 13.51 0.87
CA ASP A 194 -20.88 13.17 -0.15
C ASP A 194 -20.26 12.94 -1.55
N ARG A 195 -19.11 13.55 -1.84
CA ARG A 195 -18.42 13.37 -3.15
C ARG A 195 -17.77 12.01 -3.32
N ILE A 196 -17.52 11.30 -2.22
CA ILE A 196 -16.75 10.05 -2.22
C ILE A 196 -17.58 8.84 -1.81
N GLU A 197 -18.91 8.97 -1.71
CA GLU A 197 -19.80 7.86 -1.34
C GLU A 197 -19.57 6.62 -2.22
N GLU A 198 -19.65 6.77 -3.53
CA GLU A 198 -19.43 5.65 -4.45
C GLU A 198 -17.99 5.13 -4.44
N ALA A 199 -17.01 6.03 -4.25
CA ALA A 199 -15.61 5.65 -4.19
C ALA A 199 -15.33 4.79 -2.95
N VAL A 200 -15.94 5.12 -1.81
CA VAL A 200 -15.85 4.35 -0.57
C VAL A 200 -16.53 2.99 -0.71
N GLU A 201 -17.71 2.93 -1.34
CA GLU A 201 -18.38 1.66 -1.64
C GLU A 201 -17.50 0.75 -2.50
N ARG A 202 -16.95 1.27 -3.60
CA ARG A 202 -16.04 0.51 -4.48
C ARG A 202 -14.76 0.10 -3.79
N LEU A 203 -14.17 0.95 -2.95
CA LEU A 203 -13.00 0.59 -2.13
C LEU A 203 -13.32 -0.59 -1.21
N ALA A 204 -14.44 -0.55 -0.51
CA ALA A 204 -14.86 -1.62 0.39
C ALA A 204 -15.16 -2.94 -0.35
N ALA A 205 -15.58 -2.87 -1.62
CA ALA A 205 -15.81 -4.03 -2.47
C ALA A 205 -14.54 -4.56 -3.17
N GLY A 206 -13.42 -3.84 -3.10
CA GLY A 206 -12.20 -4.17 -3.87
C GLY A 206 -12.31 -3.83 -5.37
N GLU A 207 -13.24 -2.94 -5.73
CA GLU A 207 -13.58 -2.55 -7.10
C GLU A 207 -13.17 -1.11 -7.43
N ALA A 208 -12.34 -0.49 -6.57
CA ALA A 208 -11.90 0.89 -6.73
C ALA A 208 -11.16 1.10 -8.05
N THR A 209 -11.52 2.19 -8.71
CA THR A 209 -10.95 2.60 -9.97
C THR A 209 -9.80 3.58 -9.77
N ARG A 210 -9.06 3.85 -10.86
CA ARG A 210 -8.08 4.93 -10.88
C ARG A 210 -8.69 6.29 -10.52
N ALA A 211 -9.92 6.56 -10.97
CA ALA A 211 -10.60 7.81 -10.69
C ALA A 211 -10.96 7.96 -9.21
N ASP A 212 -11.34 6.85 -8.56
CA ASP A 212 -11.60 6.84 -7.11
C ASP A 212 -10.34 7.22 -6.34
N HIS A 213 -9.20 6.59 -6.65
CA HIS A 213 -7.93 6.93 -6.00
C HIS A 213 -7.45 8.35 -6.34
N ALA A 214 -7.65 8.82 -7.58
CA ALA A 214 -7.23 10.14 -8.01
C ALA A 214 -7.87 11.28 -7.20
N GLU A 215 -9.12 11.12 -6.75
CA GLU A 215 -9.80 12.07 -5.85
C GLU A 215 -9.00 12.23 -4.54
N PHE A 216 -8.75 11.11 -3.85
CA PHE A 216 -8.01 11.10 -2.59
C PHE A 216 -6.56 11.59 -2.75
N VAL A 217 -5.89 11.16 -3.82
CA VAL A 217 -4.53 11.60 -4.16
C VAL A 217 -4.49 13.11 -4.40
N GLY A 218 -5.49 13.65 -5.09
CA GLY A 218 -5.62 15.08 -5.30
C GLY A 218 -5.79 15.86 -4.00
N VAL A 219 -6.67 15.40 -3.11
CA VAL A 219 -6.86 15.97 -1.77
C VAL A 219 -5.57 15.90 -0.94
N ALA A 220 -4.88 14.77 -0.96
CA ALA A 220 -3.60 14.60 -0.27
C ALA A 220 -2.58 15.64 -0.76
N ALA A 221 -2.36 15.73 -2.08
CA ALA A 221 -1.44 16.69 -2.68
C ALA A 221 -1.81 18.17 -2.39
N ALA A 222 -3.09 18.47 -2.20
CA ALA A 222 -3.60 19.81 -1.94
C ALA A 222 -3.72 20.17 -0.45
N SER A 223 -3.44 19.22 0.45
CA SER A 223 -3.58 19.41 1.89
C SER A 223 -2.52 20.33 2.49
N SER A 224 -2.91 21.02 3.57
CA SER A 224 -2.05 21.91 4.35
C SER A 224 -1.68 21.28 5.71
N PRO A 225 -0.39 20.97 5.95
CA PRO A 225 0.12 20.36 7.18
C PRO A 225 -0.33 21.07 8.45
N GLY A 226 -0.68 20.29 9.47
CA GLY A 226 -1.22 20.76 10.74
C GLY A 226 -2.65 21.29 10.65
N THR A 227 -3.32 21.20 9.50
CA THR A 227 -4.67 21.73 9.30
C THR A 227 -5.55 20.77 8.49
N LEU A 228 -6.85 21.05 8.45
CA LEU A 228 -7.82 20.34 7.63
C LEU A 228 -8.19 21.12 6.35
N LEU A 229 -7.34 22.05 5.95
CA LEU A 229 -7.53 22.89 4.76
C LEU A 229 -6.96 22.19 3.53
N VAL A 230 -7.74 22.25 2.45
CA VAL A 230 -7.39 21.74 1.13
C VAL A 230 -7.52 22.91 0.15
N ASP A 231 -6.52 23.10 -0.69
CA ASP A 231 -6.52 24.12 -1.75
C ASP A 231 -7.23 23.54 -2.98
N ASP A 232 -8.44 24.03 -3.28
CA ASP A 232 -9.31 23.49 -4.35
C ASP A 232 -8.65 23.50 -5.73
N ASP A 233 -7.92 24.57 -6.04
CA ASP A 233 -7.21 24.75 -7.30
C ASP A 233 -6.06 23.73 -7.43
N ARG A 234 -5.33 23.49 -6.34
CA ARG A 234 -4.30 22.43 -6.29
C ARG A 234 -4.93 21.05 -6.35
N HIS A 235 -6.07 20.85 -5.70
CA HIS A 235 -6.78 19.58 -5.70
C HIS A 235 -7.14 19.18 -7.12
N GLU A 236 -7.81 20.05 -7.87
CA GLU A 236 -8.23 19.76 -9.25
C GLU A 236 -7.02 19.47 -10.16
N ARG A 237 -5.94 20.25 -10.05
CA ARG A 237 -4.72 20.01 -10.82
C ARG A 237 -4.05 18.68 -10.47
N ALA A 238 -3.96 18.35 -9.18
CA ALA A 238 -3.34 17.11 -8.73
C ALA A 238 -4.17 15.89 -9.11
N ARG A 239 -5.50 15.96 -8.96
CA ARG A 239 -6.45 14.94 -9.42
C ARG A 239 -6.33 14.69 -10.92
N LYS A 240 -6.27 15.75 -11.72
CA LYS A 240 -6.04 15.64 -13.16
C LYS A 240 -4.70 14.95 -13.48
N ARG A 241 -3.61 15.31 -12.81
CA ARG A 241 -2.31 14.64 -12.98
C ARG A 241 -2.36 13.17 -12.59
N ALA A 242 -3.10 12.82 -11.53
CA ALA A 242 -3.26 11.43 -11.11
C ALA A 242 -4.03 10.61 -12.17
N LEU A 243 -4.99 11.22 -12.86
CA LEU A 243 -5.75 10.59 -13.95
C LEU A 243 -4.93 10.48 -15.25
N ASP A 244 -4.29 11.57 -15.66
CA ASP A 244 -3.64 11.71 -16.97
C ASP A 244 -2.18 11.21 -16.97
N GLY A 245 -1.61 10.92 -15.80
CA GLY A 245 -0.22 10.47 -15.69
C GLY A 245 -0.02 9.13 -16.40
N GLU A 246 0.86 9.10 -17.40
CA GLU A 246 1.26 7.87 -18.07
C GLU A 246 2.74 7.64 -17.78
N SER A 247 3.05 6.49 -17.21
CA SER A 247 4.40 6.08 -16.90
C SER A 247 4.60 4.60 -17.17
N TRP A 248 5.85 4.15 -17.16
CA TRP A 248 6.18 2.73 -17.26
C TRP A 248 5.48 1.89 -16.18
N VAL A 249 5.09 2.51 -15.05
CA VAL A 249 4.33 1.85 -13.99
C VAL A 249 2.93 1.45 -14.49
N ASP A 250 2.25 2.32 -15.23
CA ASP A 250 0.93 2.02 -15.79
C ASP A 250 1.00 0.86 -16.78
N ASP A 251 2.02 0.86 -17.64
CA ASP A 251 2.32 -0.25 -18.57
C ASP A 251 2.59 -1.56 -17.81
N ALA A 252 3.42 -1.49 -16.76
CA ALA A 252 3.73 -2.65 -15.93
C ALA A 252 2.50 -3.19 -15.21
N ILE A 253 1.65 -2.32 -14.65
CA ILE A 253 0.39 -2.72 -14.01
C ILE A 253 -0.50 -3.46 -15.02
N ALA A 254 -0.65 -2.92 -16.24
CA ALA A 254 -1.44 -3.53 -17.29
C ALA A 254 -0.87 -4.89 -17.71
N GLU A 255 0.44 -4.98 -17.92
CA GLU A 255 1.13 -6.23 -18.27
C GLU A 255 0.90 -7.32 -17.21
N TRP A 256 1.18 -7.02 -15.95
CA TRP A 256 1.06 -7.99 -14.87
C TRP A 256 -0.38 -8.44 -14.65
N SER A 257 -1.33 -7.52 -14.76
CA SER A 257 -2.77 -7.83 -14.66
C SER A 257 -3.23 -8.75 -15.78
N ALA A 258 -2.75 -8.54 -17.01
CA ALA A 258 -3.07 -9.41 -18.14
C ALA A 258 -2.47 -10.82 -17.93
N ARG A 259 -1.20 -10.90 -17.53
CA ARG A 259 -0.50 -12.18 -17.33
C ARG A 259 -1.10 -13.02 -16.20
N VAL A 260 -1.53 -12.41 -15.09
CA VAL A 260 -2.19 -13.16 -14.00
C VAL A 260 -3.59 -13.63 -14.42
N ALA A 261 -4.31 -12.86 -15.24
CA ALA A 261 -5.61 -13.26 -15.77
C ALA A 261 -5.48 -14.45 -16.72
N GLU A 262 -4.51 -14.43 -17.63
CA GLU A 262 -4.18 -15.56 -18.50
C GLU A 262 -3.75 -16.79 -17.70
N TRP A 263 -2.92 -16.60 -16.67
CA TRP A 263 -2.52 -17.70 -15.79
C TRP A 263 -3.71 -18.30 -15.05
N SER A 264 -4.58 -17.47 -14.48
CA SER A 264 -5.79 -17.90 -13.75
C SER A 264 -6.76 -18.66 -14.67
N ALA A 265 -6.92 -18.21 -15.92
CA ALA A 265 -7.74 -18.90 -16.90
C ALA A 265 -7.22 -20.31 -17.21
N ARG A 266 -5.91 -20.46 -17.43
CA ARG A 266 -5.30 -21.79 -17.66
C ARG A 266 -5.47 -22.72 -16.46
N VAL A 267 -5.23 -22.22 -15.25
CA VAL A 267 -5.41 -23.01 -14.01
C VAL A 267 -6.86 -23.47 -13.85
N ALA A 268 -7.84 -22.63 -14.21
CA ALA A 268 -9.25 -22.99 -14.16
C ALA A 268 -9.64 -24.06 -15.21
N GLU A 269 -9.02 -24.05 -16.39
CA GLU A 269 -9.23 -25.07 -17.44
C GLU A 269 -8.59 -26.42 -17.08
N GLU A 270 -7.46 -26.41 -16.37
CA GLU A 270 -6.75 -27.60 -15.91
C GLU A 270 -7.29 -28.18 -14.60
N ALA A 271 -8.15 -27.43 -13.89
CA ALA A 271 -8.77 -27.87 -12.66
C ALA A 271 -9.64 -29.11 -12.94
N PRO A 272 -9.42 -30.24 -12.24
CA PRO A 272 -10.22 -31.44 -12.46
C PRO A 272 -11.69 -31.15 -12.17
N ASP A 273 -12.58 -31.62 -13.05
CA ASP A 273 -14.02 -31.49 -12.88
C ASP A 273 -14.41 -32.10 -11.52
N PRO A 274 -14.93 -31.30 -10.57
CA PRO A 274 -15.30 -31.80 -9.24
C PRO A 274 -16.41 -32.86 -9.30
N THR A 275 -17.07 -33.03 -10.46
CA THR A 275 -18.08 -34.07 -10.69
C THR A 275 -17.54 -35.35 -11.34
N ALA A 276 -16.27 -35.40 -11.75
CA ALA A 276 -15.65 -36.60 -12.32
C ALA A 276 -15.15 -37.60 -11.26
N ALA A 277 -15.22 -37.26 -9.98
CA ALA A 277 -14.91 -38.13 -8.85
C ALA A 277 -16.20 -38.65 -8.17
N THR A 278 -16.99 -39.47 -8.89
CA THR A 278 -18.05 -40.31 -8.31
C THR A 278 -18.02 -41.70 -8.90
#